data_AF-A0A503HBS1-F1
#
_entry.id   AF-A0A503HBS1-F1
#
_cell.length_a   1.000
_cell.length_b   1.000
_cell.length_c   1.000
_cell.angle_alpha   90.00
_cell.angle_beta   90.00
_cell.angle_gamma   90.00
#
_symmetry.space_group_name_H-M   'P 1'
#
loop_
_entity.id
_entity.type
_entity.pdbx_description
1 polymer ?
#
loop_
_entity_poly.entity_id
_entity_poly.type
_entity_poly.pdbx_seq_one_letter_code
_entity_poly.pdbx_strand_id
1 'polypeptide(L)'
;MLGNLIASLDDPKVAMALFAAFDEPVLLARLAAAADASGRLPSEIVGAAVRNFVDTASEDHWTQLIGLMNRAKDPGLAAMRAILEKSLPGTKGI
;
A
#
# COMPACT_ATOMS: atom_id res chain seq x y z
N MET A 1 -7.59 10.91 13.32
CA MET A 1 -6.19 10.43 13.39
C MET A 1 -5.91 9.27 12.41
N LEU A 2 -6.83 8.33 12.17
CA LEU A 2 -6.72 7.39 11.03
C LEU A 2 -6.99 8.05 9.67
N GLY A 3 -8.02 8.92 9.60
CA GLY A 3 -8.34 9.66 8.38
C GLY A 3 -7.21 10.56 7.87
N ASN A 4 -6.38 11.09 8.77
CA ASN A 4 -5.21 11.88 8.37
C ASN A 4 -4.08 11.00 7.84
N LEU A 5 -3.90 9.80 8.40
CA LEU A 5 -2.96 8.82 7.88
C LEU A 5 -3.38 8.33 6.49
N ILE A 6 -4.67 8.05 6.29
CA ILE A 6 -5.23 7.65 4.99
C ILE A 6 -5.12 8.80 3.98
N ALA A 7 -5.43 10.04 4.37
CA ALA A 7 -5.23 11.21 3.53
C ALA A 7 -3.75 11.45 3.19
N SER A 8 -2.84 11.18 4.13
CA SER A 8 -1.40 11.19 3.87
C SER A 8 -0.95 10.06 2.95
N LEU A 9 -1.60 8.89 2.99
CA LEU A 9 -1.32 7.77 2.09
C LEU A 9 -1.89 8.01 0.67
N ASP A 10 -2.89 8.88 0.52
CA ASP A 10 -3.38 9.34 -0.78
C ASP A 10 -2.34 10.19 -1.52
N ASP A 11 -1.39 10.82 -0.81
CA ASP A 11 -0.25 11.49 -1.43
C ASP A 11 0.82 10.44 -1.85
N PRO A 12 1.05 10.26 -3.17
CA PRO A 12 2.03 9.33 -3.69
C PRO A 12 3.45 9.52 -3.14
N LYS A 13 3.82 10.77 -2.81
CA LYS A 13 5.16 11.11 -2.30
C LYS A 13 5.30 10.70 -0.84
N VAL A 14 4.27 10.92 -0.03
CA VAL A 14 4.27 10.53 1.38
C VAL A 14 4.22 9.02 1.49
N ALA A 15 3.39 8.36 0.69
CA ALA A 15 3.34 6.91 0.64
C ALA A 15 4.70 6.31 0.22
N MET A 16 5.36 6.86 -0.81
CA MET A 16 6.70 6.42 -1.20
C MET A 16 7.80 6.70 -0.18
N ALA A 17 7.79 7.86 0.46
CA ALA A 17 8.77 8.19 1.51
C ALA A 17 8.62 7.27 2.72
N LEU A 18 7.36 7.00 3.10
CA LEU A 18 7.03 6.05 4.14
C LEU A 18 7.52 4.64 3.74
N PHE A 19 7.28 4.23 2.50
CA PHE A 19 7.67 2.93 1.98
C PHE A 19 9.19 2.73 1.89
N ALA A 20 9.92 3.76 1.46
CA ALA A 20 11.38 3.76 1.40
C ALA A 20 12.03 3.70 2.81
N ALA A 21 11.36 4.20 3.83
CA ALA A 21 11.83 4.12 5.21
C ALA A 21 11.72 2.70 5.81
N PHE A 22 10.93 1.81 5.19
CA PHE A 22 10.56 0.52 5.79
C PHE A 22 11.40 -0.68 5.35
N ASP A 23 12.49 -0.47 4.60
CA ASP A 23 13.48 -1.50 4.23
C ASP A 23 12.86 -2.85 3.78
N GLU A 24 11.83 -2.75 2.93
CA GLU A 24 11.08 -3.90 2.37
C GLU A 24 11.46 -4.09 0.89
N PRO A 25 12.65 -4.65 0.58
CA PRO A 25 13.17 -4.73 -0.78
C PRO A 25 12.32 -5.60 -1.71
N VAL A 26 11.64 -6.61 -1.17
CA VAL A 26 10.77 -7.51 -1.95
C VAL A 26 9.54 -6.77 -2.46
N LEU A 27 8.91 -5.97 -1.61
CA LEU A 27 7.71 -5.22 -1.98
C LEU A 27 8.06 -4.05 -2.92
N LEU A 28 9.24 -3.43 -2.73
CA LEU A 28 9.81 -2.46 -3.66
C LEU A 28 10.06 -3.05 -5.05
N ALA A 29 10.64 -4.25 -5.14
CA ALA A 29 10.89 -4.91 -6.42
C ALA A 29 9.57 -5.24 -7.15
N ARG A 30 8.54 -5.69 -6.41
CA ARG A 30 7.21 -5.95 -6.97
C ARG A 30 6.53 -4.67 -7.45
N LEU A 31 6.63 -3.60 -6.67
CA LEU A 31 6.10 -2.30 -7.04
C LEU A 31 6.79 -1.77 -8.31
N ALA A 32 8.12 -1.87 -8.38
CA ALA A 32 8.90 -1.48 -9.56
C ALA A 32 8.52 -2.31 -10.79
N ALA A 33 8.36 -3.63 -10.64
CA ALA A 33 7.92 -4.50 -11.73
C ALA A 33 6.51 -4.17 -12.23
N ALA A 34 5.57 -3.86 -11.32
CA ALA A 34 4.21 -3.45 -11.69
C ALA A 34 4.17 -2.06 -12.36
N ALA A 35 5.04 -1.15 -11.90
CA ALA A 35 5.24 0.17 -12.48
C ALA A 35 5.78 0.06 -13.91
N ASP A 36 6.85 -0.73 -14.11
CA ASP A 36 7.42 -1.02 -15.44
C ASP A 36 6.40 -1.68 -16.38
N ALA A 37 5.67 -2.69 -15.90
CA ALA A 37 4.65 -3.37 -16.70
C ALA A 37 3.51 -2.44 -17.13
N SER A 38 3.23 -1.41 -16.34
CA SER A 38 2.17 -0.43 -16.61
C SER A 38 2.67 0.84 -17.31
N GLY A 39 4.00 1.01 -17.47
CA GLY A 39 4.62 2.25 -17.95
C GLY A 39 4.37 3.47 -17.03
N ARG A 40 4.09 3.24 -15.75
CA ARG A 40 3.79 4.29 -14.75
C ARG A 40 4.90 4.38 -13.71
N LEU A 41 4.95 5.46 -12.95
CA LEU A 41 5.91 5.57 -11.85
C LEU A 41 5.48 4.68 -10.64
N PRO A 42 6.43 4.14 -9.86
CA PRO A 42 6.11 3.41 -8.63
C PRO A 42 5.21 4.21 -7.67
N SER A 43 5.46 5.50 -7.52
CA SER A 43 4.64 6.42 -6.73
C SER A 43 3.19 6.47 -7.21
N GLU A 44 2.99 6.51 -8.52
CA GLU A 44 1.68 6.52 -9.16
C GLU A 44 0.91 5.20 -8.97
N ILE A 45 1.60 4.06 -8.95
CA ILE A 45 1.00 2.77 -8.62
C ILE A 45 0.58 2.73 -7.16
N VAL A 46 1.42 3.23 -6.24
CA VAL A 46 1.06 3.30 -4.81
C VAL A 46 -0.15 4.20 -4.58
N GLY A 47 -0.14 5.41 -5.13
CA GLY A 47 -1.28 6.33 -5.00
C GLY A 47 -2.57 5.73 -5.59
N ALA A 48 -2.49 5.10 -6.76
CA ALA A 48 -3.64 4.42 -7.35
C ALA A 48 -4.13 3.23 -6.51
N ALA A 49 -3.22 2.46 -5.92
CA ALA A 49 -3.57 1.34 -5.04
C ALA A 49 -4.28 1.81 -3.76
N VAL A 50 -3.78 2.87 -3.12
CA VAL A 50 -4.40 3.47 -1.94
C VAL A 50 -5.77 4.05 -2.28
N ARG A 51 -5.86 4.85 -3.34
CA ARG A 51 -7.11 5.43 -3.82
C ARG A 51 -8.16 4.36 -4.13
N ASN A 52 -7.76 3.34 -4.91
CA ASN A 52 -8.64 2.22 -5.25
C ASN A 52 -9.07 1.43 -4.00
N PHE A 53 -8.18 1.25 -3.03
CA PHE A 53 -8.57 0.64 -1.76
C PHE A 53 -9.61 1.50 -1.03
N VAL A 54 -9.38 2.80 -0.88
CA VAL A 54 -10.34 3.70 -0.20
C VAL A 54 -11.70 3.70 -0.90
N ASP A 55 -11.70 3.75 -2.24
CA ASP A 55 -12.92 3.81 -3.05
C ASP A 55 -13.67 2.47 -3.11
N THR A 56 -12.99 1.32 -2.95
CA THR A 56 -13.59 -0.02 -3.11
C THR A 56 -13.59 -0.90 -1.85
N ALA A 57 -12.97 -0.45 -0.75
CA ALA A 57 -12.90 -1.21 0.48
C ALA A 57 -14.27 -1.29 1.15
N SER A 58 -14.79 -2.51 1.26
CA SER A 58 -15.92 -2.82 2.13
C SER A 58 -15.55 -2.72 3.62
N GLU A 59 -16.56 -2.70 4.50
CA GLU A 59 -16.39 -2.67 5.95
C GLU A 59 -15.49 -3.79 6.49
N ASP A 60 -15.54 -4.98 5.89
CA ASP A 60 -14.65 -6.10 6.22
C ASP A 60 -13.18 -5.78 5.93
N HIS A 61 -12.89 -5.15 4.79
CA HIS A 61 -11.53 -4.75 4.44
C HIS A 61 -11.00 -3.69 5.42
N TRP A 62 -11.85 -2.75 5.82
CA TRP A 62 -11.51 -1.76 6.85
C TRP A 62 -11.26 -2.41 8.21
N THR A 63 -12.09 -3.36 8.60
CA THR A 63 -11.93 -4.10 9.87
C THR A 63 -10.63 -4.90 9.88
N GLN A 64 -10.30 -5.57 8.78
CA GLN A 64 -9.02 -6.28 8.65
C GLN A 64 -7.81 -5.33 8.69
N LEU A 65 -7.90 -4.19 7.99
CA LEU A 65 -6.83 -3.18 8.00
C LEU A 65 -6.58 -2.66 9.42
N ILE A 66 -7.64 -2.28 10.13
CA ILE A 66 -7.56 -1.82 11.52
C ILE A 66 -7.01 -2.92 12.43
N GLY A 67 -7.42 -4.17 12.23
CA GLY A 67 -6.90 -5.33 12.97
C GLY A 67 -5.41 -5.57 12.75
N LEU A 68 -4.93 -5.43 11.52
CA LEU A 68 -3.51 -5.52 11.17
C LEU A 68 -2.71 -4.37 11.79
N MET A 69 -3.22 -3.15 11.65
CA MET A 69 -2.61 -1.94 12.23
C MET A 69 -2.46 -2.03 13.74
N ASN A 70 -3.46 -2.55 14.45
CA ASN A 70 -3.42 -2.68 15.91
C ASN A 70 -2.42 -3.74 16.40
N ARG A 71 -2.06 -4.71 15.56
CA ARG A 71 -1.13 -5.80 15.91
C ARG A 71 0.29 -5.54 15.42
N ALA A 72 0.46 -4.63 14.48
CA ALA A 72 1.75 -4.27 13.91
C ALA A 72 2.50 -3.30 14.82
N LYS A 73 3.84 -3.44 14.85
CA LYS A 73 4.71 -2.42 15.44
C LYS A 73 4.59 -1.08 14.72
N ASP A 74 4.40 -1.14 13.39
CA ASP A 74 4.30 0.02 12.51
C ASP A 74 2.97 0.00 11.76
N PRO A 75 1.92 0.64 12.29
CA PRO A 75 0.58 0.64 11.70
C PRO A 75 0.56 1.17 10.25
N GLY A 76 1.36 2.19 9.94
CA GLY A 76 1.45 2.76 8.59
C GLY A 76 2.01 1.78 7.57
N LEU A 77 3.07 1.04 7.92
CA LEU A 77 3.63 0.00 7.06
C LEU A 77 2.64 -1.13 6.85
N ALA A 78 2.04 -1.63 7.94
CA ALA A 78 1.10 -2.73 7.85
C ALA A 78 -0.10 -2.40 6.96
N ALA A 79 -0.62 -1.17 7.06
CA ALA A 79 -1.69 -0.71 6.19
C ALA A 79 -1.26 -0.66 4.72
N MET A 80 -0.13 -0.03 4.45
CA MET A 80 0.40 0.14 3.09
C MET A 80 0.75 -1.19 2.43
N ARG A 81 1.34 -2.12 3.19
CA ARG A 81 1.62 -3.48 2.74
C ARG A 81 0.33 -4.23 2.38
N ALA A 82 -0.68 -4.19 3.25
CA ALA A 82 -1.96 -4.85 2.99
C ALA A 82 -2.67 -4.29 1.74
N ILE A 83 -2.63 -2.97 1.56
CA ILE A 83 -3.22 -2.28 0.39
C ILE A 83 -2.49 -2.68 -0.90
N LEU A 84 -1.15 -2.68 -0.89
CA LEU A 84 -0.35 -3.03 -2.06
C LEU A 84 -0.42 -4.52 -2.36
N GLU A 85 -0.43 -5.41 -1.37
CA GLU A 85 -0.60 -6.85 -1.60
C GLU A 85 -1.94 -7.18 -2.25
N LYS A 86 -3.00 -6.42 -1.92
CA LYS A 86 -4.32 -6.56 -2.56
C LYS A 86 -4.36 -6.01 -3.98
N SER A 87 -3.63 -4.92 -4.23
CA SER A 87 -3.68 -4.19 -5.51
C SER A 87 -2.69 -4.70 -6.54
N LEU A 88 -1.53 -5.18 -6.10
CA LEU A 88 -0.52 -5.77 -6.97
C LEU A 88 -0.93 -7.22 -7.24
N PRO A 89 -0.98 -7.68 -8.50
CA PRO A 89 -1.17 -9.08 -8.78
C PRO A 89 -0.11 -9.87 -8.01
N GLY A 90 -0.58 -10.81 -7.19
CA GLY A 90 0.28 -11.77 -6.52
C GLY A 90 1.16 -12.40 -7.57
N THR A 91 2.48 -12.32 -7.42
CA THR A 91 3.33 -13.35 -8.01
C THR A 91 2.92 -14.62 -7.29
N LYS A 92 1.92 -15.30 -7.85
CA LYS A 92 1.59 -16.68 -7.50
C LYS A 92 2.90 -17.41 -7.72
N GLY A 93 3.51 -17.83 -6.60
CA GLY A 93 4.73 -18.61 -6.63
C GLY A 93 4.57 -19.72 -7.66
N ILE A 94 5.49 -19.73 -8.60
CA ILE A 94 5.82 -20.93 -9.37
C ILE A 94 6.40 -21.97 -8.41
#